data_AF-A0A7C6KJT2-F1
#
_entry.id   AF-A0A7C6KJT2-F1
#
_cell.length_a   1.000
_cell.length_b   1.000
_cell.length_c   1.000
_cell.angle_alpha   90.00
_cell.angle_beta   90.00
_cell.angle_gamma   90.00
#
_symmetry.space_group_name_H-M   'P 1'
#
loop_
_entity.id
_entity.type
_entity.pdbx_description
1 polymer ?
#
loop_
_entity_poly.entity_id
_entity_poly.type
_entity_poly.pdbx_seq_one_letter_code
_entity_poly.pdbx_strand_id
1 'polypeptide(L)' 'MAVWVCTRCGYEKEGRCKPRKCPECDGTEFRKKDEGTDGKAGSR' A
#
# COMPACT_ATOMS: atom_id res chain seq x y z
N MET A 1 -1.31 -9.22 6.83
CA MET A 1 -0.84 -7.83 7.02
C MET A 1 -1.53 -6.96 5.97
N ALA A 2 -1.66 -5.64 6.13
CA ALA A 2 -2.29 -4.80 5.11
C ALA A 2 -1.24 -3.94 4.41
N VAL A 3 -1.37 -3.76 3.10
CA VAL A 3 -0.52 -2.83 2.36
C VAL A 3 -1.23 -1.47 2.32
N TRP A 4 -0.53 -0.40 2.66
CA TRP A 4 -1.02 0.97 2.67
C TRP A 4 -0.34 1.73 1.55
N VAL A 5 -1.11 2.24 0.61
CA VAL A 5 -0.60 2.97 -0.55
C VAL A 5 -0.90 4.44 -0.36
N CYS A 6 0.14 5.28 -0.43
CA CYS A 6 0.01 6.72 -0.38
C CYS A 6 -0.70 7.21 -1.64
N THR A 7 -1.81 7.91 -1.50
CA THR A 7 -2.57 8.42 -2.65
C THR A 7 -1.95 9.67 -3.26
N ARG A 8 -0.96 10.29 -2.59
CA ARG A 8 -0.20 11.43 -3.12
C ARG A 8 0.93 11.04 -4.05
N CYS A 9 1.75 10.06 -3.66
CA CYS A 9 2.96 9.69 -4.40
C CYS A 9 3.00 8.23 -4.86
N GLY A 10 2.09 7.38 -4.39
CA GLY A 10 2.09 5.95 -4.72
C GLY A 10 2.95 5.06 -3.81
N TYR A 11 3.58 5.61 -2.77
CA TYR A 11 4.42 4.82 -1.85
C TYR A 11 3.63 3.72 -1.14
N GLU A 12 4.15 2.48 -1.16
CA GLU A 12 3.52 1.31 -0.56
C GLU A 12 4.21 0.95 0.77
N LYS A 13 3.41 0.76 1.83
CA LYS A 13 3.90 0.37 3.15
C LYS A 13 3.07 -0.78 3.71
N GLU A 14 3.72 -1.91 3.96
CA GLU A 14 3.11 -3.04 4.66
C GLU A 14 3.05 -2.81 6.18
N GLY A 15 1.90 -3.10 6.79
CA GLY A 15 1.72 -2.95 8.23
C GLY A 15 0.31 -3.29 8.71
N ARG A 16 0.17 -3.49 10.02
CA ARG A 16 -1.15 -3.72 10.63
C ARG A 16 -1.99 -2.46 10.71
N CYS A 17 -1.34 -1.32 10.96
CA CYS A 17 -2.00 -0.03 11.17
C CYS A 17 -1.70 0.96 10.03
N LYS A 18 -2.65 1.84 9.74
CA LYS A 18 -2.50 2.91 8.75
C LYS A 18 -1.35 3.86 9.15
N PRO A 19 -0.37 4.10 8.28
CA PRO A 19 0.69 5.07 8.55
C PRO A 19 0.10 6.48 8.66
N ARG A 20 0.63 7.27 9.60
CA ARG A 20 0.22 8.67 9.84
C ARG A 20 0.90 9.65 8.88
N LYS A 21 2.07 9.30 8.35
CA LYS A 21 2.90 10.17 7.51
C LYS A 21 3.67 9.34 6.48
N CYS A 22 3.77 9.86 5.26
CA CYS A 22 4.55 9.29 4.18
C CYS A 22 6.02 9.66 4.28
N PRO A 23 6.96 8.69 4.22
CA PRO A 23 8.38 8.99 4.23
C PRO A 23 8.87 9.65 2.92
N GLU A 24 8.14 9.48 1.81
CA GLU A 24 8.57 9.98 0.49
C GLU A 24 8.07 11.41 0.19
N CYS A 25 6.86 11.74 0.63
CA CYS A 25 6.19 12.99 0.23
C CYS A 25 5.52 13.74 1.40
N ASP A 26 5.76 13.28 2.63
CA ASP A 26 5.19 13.81 3.87
C ASP A 26 3.65 13.83 3.94
N GLY A 27 2.96 13.20 2.99
CA GLY A 27 1.50 13.11 2.94
C GLY A 27 0.90 12.25 4.06
N THR A 28 -0.35 12.51 4.41
CA THR A 28 -1.13 11.77 5.43
C THR A 28 -2.17 10.83 4.82
N GLU A 29 -2.34 10.91 3.50
CA GLU A 29 -3.40 10.23 2.76
C GLU A 29 -2.92 8.86 2.29
N PHE A 30 -3.43 7.80 2.92
CA PHE A 30 -3.17 6.40 2.57
C PHE A 30 -4.47 5.63 2.40
N ARG A 31 -4.51 4.77 1.36
CA ARG A 31 -5.57 3.78 1.20
C ARG A 31 -5.04 2.38 1.50
N LYS A 32 -5.90 1.53 2.03
CA LYS A 32 -5.60 0.10 2.17
C LYS A 32 -5.66 -0.52 0.77
N LYS A 33 -4.55 -1.11 0.31
CA LYS A 33 -4.51 -2.01 -0.83
C LYS A 33 -4.96 -3.36 -0.28
N ASP A 34 -6.26 -3.60 -0.40
CA ASP A 34 -6.85 -4.89 -0.04
C ASP A 34 -6.34 -5.91 -1.06
N GLU A 35 -5.62 -6.93 -0.58
CA GLU A 35 -5.01 -7.96 -1.41
C GLU A 35 -6.09 -8.93 -1.89
N GLY A 36 -6.69 -8.59 -3.03
CA GLY A 36 -7.30 -9.54 -3.94
C GLY A 36 -6.57 -9.43 -5.27
N THR A 37 -6.00 -10.55 -5.72
CA THR A 37 -5.33 -10.78 -7.02
C THR A 37 -3.91 -10.23 -7.23
N ASP A 38 -2.92 -10.80 -6.54
CA ASP A 38 -1.68 -11.20 -7.23
C ASP A 38 -1.63 -12.73 -7.28
N GLY A 39 -2.66 -13.30 -7.93
CA GLY A 39 -2.55 -14.63 -8.48
C GLY A 39 -1.55 -14.55 -9.61
N LYS A 40 -0.31 -14.95 -9.32
CA LYS A 40 0.71 -15.28 -10.30
C LYS A 40 0.10 -16.23 -11.35
N ALA A 41 -0.46 -15.70 -12.44
CA ALA A 41 -0.81 -16.47 -13.64
C ALA A 41 0.47 -16.70 -14.46
N GLY A 42 1.47 -17.29 -13.81
CA GLY A 42 2.63 -17.89 -14.45
C GLY A 42 2.54 -19.39 -14.24
N SER A 43 1.76 -20.05 -15.08
CA SER A 43 1.80 -21.51 -15.31
C SER A 43 0.95 -21.85 -16.54
N ARG A 44 1.51 -21.62 -17.72
CA ARG A 44 1.54 -22.57 -18.85
C ARG A 44 2.26 -21.97 -20.05
#